data_AF-A0A7X3S6Q5-F1
#
_entry.id   AF-A0A7X3S6Q5-F1
#
_cell.length_a   1.000
_cell.length_b   1.000
_cell.length_c   1.000
_cell.angle_alpha   90.00
_cell.angle_beta   90.00
_cell.angle_gamma   90.00
#
_symmetry.space_group_name_H-M   'P 1'
#
loop_
_entity.id
_entity.type
_entity.pdbx_description
1 polymer ?
#
loop_
_entity_poly.entity_id
_entity_poly.type
_entity_poly.pdbx_seq_one_letter_code
_entity_poly.pdbx_strand_id
1 'polypeptide(L)'
;MPIYFAYGSNMHRGQMSTRCPSGTPLGPARLAGWRFIITSDGVASIIPRPGSTVHGILWNLTLAHIRTLDRYEGVARGWYEKAHLPVKGPDAPVRALVYVGSNRDEGRPRPDYHSGIVIPAAREWELPATYLAELESWTHR
;
A
#
# COMPACT_ATOMS: atom_id res chain seq x y z
N MET A 1 -0.36 -19.11 -5.00
CA MET A 1 -1.23 -17.95 -4.72
C MET A 1 -0.36 -16.70 -4.77
N PRO A 2 -0.73 -15.64 -5.51
CA PRO A 2 0.07 -14.42 -5.60
C PRO A 2 0.23 -13.69 -4.25
N ILE A 3 1.45 -13.22 -4.00
CA ILE A 3 1.76 -12.35 -2.86
C ILE A 3 1.56 -10.89 -3.30
N TYR A 4 0.80 -10.13 -2.54
CA TYR A 4 0.52 -8.71 -2.76
C TYR A 4 1.03 -7.87 -1.60
N PHE A 5 1.66 -6.73 -1.88
CA PHE A 5 2.13 -5.78 -0.88
C PHE A 5 1.27 -4.51 -0.89
N ALA A 6 0.60 -4.24 0.22
CA ALA A 6 -0.24 -3.07 0.43
C ALA A 6 0.48 -2.03 1.30
N TYR A 7 0.54 -0.77 0.86
CA TYR A 7 1.12 0.34 1.62
C TYR A 7 0.15 1.51 1.86
N GLY A 8 -1.09 1.40 1.35
CA GLY A 8 -2.14 2.41 1.43
C GLY A 8 -3.43 1.83 2.01
N SER A 9 -4.59 2.17 1.43
CA SER A 9 -5.90 1.73 1.94
C SER A 9 -6.08 0.21 2.09
N ASN A 10 -5.44 -0.59 1.23
CA ASN A 10 -5.46 -2.06 1.32
C ASN A 10 -4.69 -2.62 2.54
N MET A 11 -4.06 -1.79 3.37
CA MET A 11 -3.61 -2.24 4.69
C MET A 11 -4.80 -2.47 5.64
N HIS A 12 -5.92 -1.78 5.42
CA HIS A 12 -7.09 -1.85 6.28
C HIS A 12 -7.80 -3.21 6.16
N ARG A 13 -7.86 -3.97 7.26
CA ARG A 13 -8.42 -5.34 7.28
C ARG A 13 -9.87 -5.39 6.80
N GLY A 14 -10.72 -4.46 7.24
CA GLY A 14 -12.13 -4.41 6.83
C GLY A 14 -12.34 -4.16 5.34
N GLN A 15 -11.44 -3.42 4.68
CA GLN A 15 -11.52 -3.23 3.23
C GLN A 15 -11.06 -4.49 2.52
N MET A 16 -9.99 -5.11 3.01
CA MET A 16 -9.46 -6.36 2.47
C MET A 16 -10.43 -7.53 2.64
N SER A 17 -11.16 -7.63 3.75
CA SER A 17 -12.16 -8.70 3.93
C SER A 17 -13.35 -8.56 2.97
N THR A 18 -13.70 -7.34 2.56
CA THR A 18 -14.75 -7.10 1.57
C THR A 18 -14.24 -7.33 0.15
N ARG A 19 -13.06 -6.80 -0.19
CA ARG A 19 -12.46 -6.91 -1.54
C ARG A 19 -11.93 -8.31 -1.83
N CYS A 20 -11.42 -9.00 -0.81
CA CYS A 20 -10.69 -10.25 -0.88
C CYS A 20 -11.04 -11.16 0.32
N PRO A 21 -12.26 -11.73 0.40
CA PRO A 21 -12.75 -12.41 1.61
C PRO A 21 -11.91 -13.58 2.13
N SER A 22 -11.20 -14.29 1.25
CA SER A 22 -10.27 -15.38 1.63
C SER A 22 -8.79 -14.99 1.57
N GLY A 23 -8.50 -13.69 1.47
CA GLY A 23 -7.14 -13.16 1.47
C GLY A 23 -6.56 -13.22 2.88
N THR A 24 -5.42 -13.88 3.05
CA THR A 24 -4.78 -13.99 4.36
C THR A 24 -3.62 -13.02 4.49
N PRO A 25 -3.51 -12.27 5.59
CA PRO A 25 -2.33 -11.45 5.82
C PRO A 25 -1.15 -12.34 6.18
N LEU A 26 -0.01 -12.06 5.58
CA LEU A 26 1.29 -12.65 5.92
C LEU A 26 2.03 -11.81 6.96
N GLY A 27 1.68 -10.53 7.10
CA GLY A 27 2.17 -9.64 8.15
C GLY A 27 2.92 -8.39 7.64
N PRO A 28 3.45 -7.57 8.56
CA PRO A 28 4.22 -6.38 8.22
C PRO A 28 5.46 -6.67 7.39
N ALA A 29 5.74 -5.79 6.43
CA ALA A 29 6.85 -5.91 5.51
C ALA A 29 7.35 -4.53 5.07
N ARG A 30 8.50 -4.51 4.40
CA ARG A 30 9.10 -3.25 3.93
C ARG A 30 9.70 -3.33 2.53
N LEU A 31 9.55 -2.26 1.78
CA LEU A 31 10.06 -2.07 0.43
C LEU A 31 11.12 -0.97 0.44
N ALA A 32 12.39 -1.37 0.26
CA ALA A 32 13.54 -0.45 0.28
C ALA A 32 13.76 0.22 -1.08
N GLY A 33 14.26 1.46 -1.08
CA GLY A 33 14.52 2.24 -2.30
C GLY A 33 13.28 2.94 -2.85
N TRP A 34 12.20 2.99 -2.07
CA TRP A 34 10.94 3.64 -2.41
C TRP A 34 10.50 4.56 -1.28
N ARG A 35 9.74 5.60 -1.63
CA ARG A 35 9.11 6.52 -0.67
C ARG A 35 7.61 6.57 -0.90
N PHE A 36 6.86 6.60 0.20
CA PHE A 36 5.42 6.82 0.19
C PHE A 36 5.10 8.26 -0.19
N ILE A 37 4.07 8.45 -1.02
CA ILE A 37 3.51 9.76 -1.32
C ILE A 37 1.99 9.74 -1.25
N ILE A 38 1.41 10.91 -0.98
CA ILE A 38 0.04 11.20 -1.39
C ILE A 38 0.09 11.95 -2.70
N THR A 39 -0.61 11.45 -3.71
CA THR A 39 -0.66 12.08 -5.04
C THR A 39 -1.55 13.33 -5.02
N SER A 40 -1.50 14.14 -6.07
CA SER A 40 -2.41 15.28 -6.26
C SER A 40 -3.88 14.85 -6.38
N ASP A 41 -4.15 13.59 -6.72
CA ASP A 41 -5.48 12.98 -6.65
C ASP A 41 -5.93 12.66 -5.21
N GLY A 42 -5.04 12.84 -4.23
CA GLY A 42 -5.28 12.65 -2.80
C GLY A 42 -5.32 11.20 -2.33
N VAL A 43 -4.66 10.29 -3.07
CA VAL A 43 -4.55 8.86 -2.75
C VAL A 43 -3.09 8.44 -2.60
N ALA A 44 -2.85 7.27 -2.01
CA ALA A 44 -1.49 6.80 -1.74
C ALA A 44 -0.80 6.25 -2.99
N SER A 45 0.47 6.62 -3.20
CA SER A 45 1.35 6.00 -4.19
C SER A 45 2.75 5.82 -3.62
N ILE A 46 3.66 5.23 -4.39
CA ILE A 46 5.08 5.14 -4.09
C ILE A 46 5.92 5.60 -5.27
N ILE A 47 7.05 6.24 -4.98
CA ILE A 47 8.01 6.64 -6.00
C ILE A 47 9.41 6.10 -5.66
N PRO A 48 10.25 5.80 -6.67
CA PRO A 48 11.64 5.44 -6.43
C PRO A 48 12.38 6.56 -5.67
N ARG A 49 13.04 6.20 -4.57
CA ARG A 49 13.89 7.10 -3.80
C ARG A 49 14.94 6.29 -3.03
N PRO A 50 16.20 6.28 -3.49
CA PRO A 50 17.30 5.63 -2.76
C PRO A 50 17.39 6.14 -1.32
N GLY A 51 17.66 5.23 -0.38
CA GLY A 51 17.72 5.53 1.05
C GLY A 51 16.36 5.61 1.76
N SER A 52 15.23 5.63 1.04
CA SER A 52 13.89 5.57 1.64
C SER A 52 13.36 4.14 1.74
N THR A 53 12.36 3.95 2.62
CA THR A 53 11.69 2.67 2.81
C THR A 53 10.19 2.88 3.00
N VAL A 54 9.38 2.09 2.30
CA VAL A 54 7.93 2.04 2.48
C VAL A 54 7.59 0.84 3.36
N HIS A 55 6.84 1.06 4.43
CA HIS A 55 6.27 -0.02 5.23
C HIS A 55 4.84 -0.32 4.79
N GLY A 56 4.46 -1.59 4.90
CA GLY A 56 3.16 -2.08 4.46
C GLY A 56 2.93 -3.52 4.88
N ILE A 57 1.89 -4.14 4.30
CA ILE A 57 1.41 -5.47 4.67
C ILE A 57 1.48 -6.41 3.47
N LEU A 58 2.03 -7.60 3.69
CA LEU A 58 1.96 -8.68 2.72
C LEU A 58 0.65 -9.45 2.89
N TRP A 59 0.01 -9.74 1.77
CA TRP A 59 -1.20 -10.53 1.67
C TRP A 59 -0.99 -11.70 0.72
N ASN A 60 -1.48 -12.87 1.10
CA ASN A 60 -1.61 -14.02 0.21
C ASN A 60 -3.01 -14.01 -0.41
N LEU A 61 -3.08 -13.85 -1.73
CA LEU A 61 -4.33 -13.64 -2.46
C LEU A 61 -4.53 -14.72 -3.52
N THR A 62 -5.78 -14.91 -3.96
CA THR A 62 -6.08 -15.74 -5.13
C THR A 62 -5.97 -14.90 -6.41
N LEU A 63 -5.89 -15.53 -7.58
CA LEU A 63 -5.95 -14.79 -8.85
C LEU A 63 -7.27 -14.02 -9.03
N ALA A 64 -8.38 -14.54 -8.47
CA ALA A 64 -9.67 -13.85 -8.49
C ALA A 64 -9.64 -12.56 -7.66
N HIS A 65 -8.97 -12.58 -6.50
CA HIS A 65 -8.72 -11.37 -5.70
C HIS A 65 -7.91 -10.33 -6.46
N ILE A 66 -6.84 -10.74 -7.15
CA ILE A 66 -6.05 -9.81 -7.97
C ILE A 66 -6.92 -9.16 -9.04
N ARG A 67 -7.77 -9.91 -9.74
CA ARG A 67 -8.71 -9.33 -10.72
C ARG A 67 -9.70 -8.35 -10.09
N THR A 68 -10.12 -8.58 -8.85
CA THR A 68 -10.96 -7.63 -8.12
C THR A 68 -10.17 -6.36 -7.79
N LEU A 69 -8.96 -6.49 -7.26
CA LEU A 69 -8.09 -5.35 -6.99
C LEU A 69 -7.76 -4.57 -8.27
N ASP A 70 -7.46 -5.22 -9.39
CA ASP A 70 -7.22 -4.56 -10.68
C ASP A 70 -8.36 -3.60 -11.09
N ARG A 71 -9.62 -3.96 -10.77
CA ARG A 71 -10.79 -3.10 -11.02
C ARG A 71 -10.86 -1.94 -10.03
N TYR A 72 -10.59 -2.18 -8.74
CA TYR A 72 -10.59 -1.14 -7.70
C TYR A 72 -9.47 -0.12 -7.91
N GLU A 73 -8.28 -0.58 -8.28
CA GLU A 73 -7.10 0.24 -8.54
C GLU A 73 -7.14 0.88 -9.94
N GLY A 74 -8.18 0.61 -10.74
CA GLY A 74 -8.35 1.24 -12.05
C GLY A 74 -7.20 0.94 -13.02
N VAL A 75 -6.64 -0.28 -13.00
CA VAL A 75 -5.51 -0.67 -13.86
C VAL A 75 -5.85 -0.50 -15.34
N ALA A 76 -7.07 -0.89 -15.75
CA ALA A 76 -7.55 -0.70 -17.13
C ALA A 76 -7.75 0.78 -17.51
N ARG A 77 -7.83 1.68 -16.51
CA ARG A 77 -7.94 3.14 -16.69
C ARG A 77 -6.58 3.84 -16.57
N GLY A 78 -5.51 3.10 -16.30
CA GLY A 78 -4.17 3.65 -16.13
C GLY A 78 -3.96 4.43 -14.82
N TRP A 79 -4.81 4.25 -13.80
CA TRP A 79 -4.65 4.93 -12.51
C TRP A 79 -3.48 4.35 -11.70
N TYR A 80 -3.37 3.03 -11.71
CA TYR A 80 -2.26 2.29 -11.12
C TYR A 80 -1.69 1.29 -12.11
N GLU A 81 -0.39 1.09 -12.02
CA GLU A 81 0.36 0.06 -12.75
C GLU A 81 0.76 -1.08 -11.80
N LYS A 82 0.87 -2.29 -12.34
CA LYS A 82 1.34 -3.46 -11.61
C LYS A 82 2.85 -3.63 -11.74
N ALA A 83 3.54 -3.67 -10.60
CA ALA A 83 4.96 -3.99 -10.53
C ALA A 83 5.20 -5.21 -9.63
N HIS A 84 6.21 -6.02 -9.94
CA HIS A 84 6.67 -7.11 -9.06
C HIS A 84 8.00 -6.70 -8.42
N LEU A 85 7.92 -6.22 -7.18
CA LEU A 85 9.05 -5.62 -6.46
C LEU A 85 9.59 -6.56 -5.37
N PRO A 86 10.90 -6.49 -5.06
CA PRO A 86 11.49 -7.25 -3.97
C PRO A 86 11.12 -6.61 -2.62
N VAL A 87 10.21 -7.25 -1.89
CA VAL A 87 9.73 -6.81 -0.57
C VAL A 87 10.40 -7.67 0.50
N LYS A 88 10.88 -7.04 1.58
CA LYS A 88 11.38 -7.75 2.76
C LYS A 88 10.18 -8.11 3.63
N GLY A 89 9.73 -9.35 3.53
CA GLY A 89 8.69 -9.91 4.37
C GLY A 89 9.19 -10.23 5.79
N PRO A 90 8.31 -10.77 6.66
CA PRO A 90 8.65 -11.10 8.03
C PRO A 90 9.71 -12.22 8.11
N ASP A 91 9.57 -13.28 7.30
CA ASP A 91 10.48 -14.44 7.35
C ASP A 91 11.59 -14.35 6.29
N ALA A 92 11.26 -13.90 5.09
CA ALA A 92 12.19 -13.86 3.96
C ALA A 92 11.83 -12.76 2.95
N PRO A 93 12.80 -12.33 2.12
CA PRO A 93 12.50 -11.51 0.95
C PRO A 93 11.60 -12.25 -0.03
N VAL A 94 10.59 -11.56 -0.57
CA VAL A 94 9.64 -12.10 -1.54
C VAL A 94 9.46 -11.15 -2.71
N ARG A 95 9.20 -11.67 -3.92
CA ARG A 95 8.69 -10.84 -5.02
C ARG A 95 7.18 -10.71 -4.86
N ALA A 96 6.72 -9.53 -4.49
CA ALA A 96 5.31 -9.23 -4.31
C ALA A 96 4.79 -8.34 -5.44
N LEU A 97 3.53 -8.55 -5.81
CA LEU A 97 2.79 -7.60 -6.63
C LEU A 97 2.58 -6.30 -5.82
N VAL A 98 2.79 -5.17 -6.47
CA VAL A 98 2.59 -3.83 -5.92
C VAL A 98 1.83 -3.00 -6.95
N TYR A 99 0.81 -2.28 -6.52
CA TYR A 99 0.17 -1.26 -7.35
C TYR A 99 0.92 0.06 -7.14
N VAL A 100 1.40 0.67 -8.22
CA VAL A 100 2.11 1.95 -8.20
C VAL A 100 1.27 2.96 -8.96
N GLY A 101 0.91 4.07 -8.32
CA GLY A 101 0.08 5.11 -8.95
C GLY A 101 0.83 5.75 -10.12
N SER A 102 0.15 5.93 -11.24
CA SER A 102 0.72 6.55 -12.44
C SER A 102 1.01 8.04 -12.23
N ASN A 103 0.18 8.70 -11.41
CA ASN A 103 0.41 10.07 -10.96
C ASN A 103 1.51 10.09 -9.88
N ARG A 104 2.49 10.98 -10.05
CA ARG A 104 3.64 11.15 -9.16
C ARG A 104 3.70 12.54 -8.52
N ASP A 105 2.78 13.43 -8.88
CA ASP A 105 2.72 14.77 -8.32
C ASP A 105 2.23 14.68 -6.88
N GLU A 106 2.99 15.23 -5.93
CA GLU A 106 2.63 15.21 -4.52
C GLU A 106 1.48 16.19 -4.24
N GLY A 107 0.54 15.78 -3.40
CA GLY A 107 -0.60 16.60 -3.03
C GLY A 107 -1.12 16.31 -1.64
N ARG A 108 -2.39 16.70 -1.42
CA ARG A 108 -3.07 16.59 -0.13
C ARG A 108 -4.00 15.38 -0.11
N PRO A 109 -4.07 14.66 1.02
CA PRO A 109 -4.94 13.50 1.11
C PRO A 109 -6.40 13.89 0.98
N ARG A 110 -7.20 13.01 0.34
CA ARG A 110 -8.65 13.16 0.36
C ARG A 110 -9.16 13.12 1.81
N PRO A 111 -10.25 13.86 2.13
CA PRO A 111 -10.90 13.77 3.43
C PRO A 111 -11.13 12.31 3.82
N ASP A 112 -10.81 11.98 5.07
CA ASP A 112 -10.97 10.66 5.71
C ASP A 112 -10.19 9.48 5.09
N TYR A 113 -9.60 9.63 3.89
CA TYR A 113 -8.79 8.59 3.27
C TYR A 113 -7.55 8.30 4.12
N HIS A 114 -6.78 9.33 4.42
CA HIS A 114 -5.49 9.13 5.07
C HIS A 114 -5.62 9.00 6.59
N SER A 115 -6.33 9.93 7.22
CA SER A 115 -6.58 9.95 8.67
C SER A 115 -7.55 8.85 9.14
N GLY A 116 -8.52 8.47 8.31
CA GLY A 116 -9.56 7.50 8.68
C GLY A 116 -9.24 6.06 8.26
N ILE A 117 -8.38 5.84 7.26
CA ILE A 117 -8.10 4.50 6.74
C ILE A 117 -6.60 4.16 6.84
N VAL A 118 -5.72 4.96 6.24
CA VAL A 118 -4.30 4.60 6.11
C VAL A 118 -3.58 4.63 7.46
N ILE A 119 -3.68 5.72 8.22
CA ILE A 119 -3.03 5.87 9.52
C ILE A 119 -3.58 4.86 10.55
N PRO A 120 -4.91 4.68 10.72
CA PRO A 120 -5.44 3.69 11.63
C PRO A 120 -5.02 2.27 11.27
N ALA A 121 -5.02 1.90 9.98
CA ALA A 121 -4.54 0.59 9.55
C ALA A 121 -3.05 0.41 9.89
N ALA A 122 -2.21 1.41 9.61
CA ALA A 122 -0.78 1.35 9.94
C ALA A 122 -0.54 1.17 11.46
N ARG A 123 -1.37 1.79 12.30
CA ARG A 123 -1.33 1.61 13.76
C ARG A 123 -1.79 0.22 14.19
N GLU A 124 -2.88 -0.29 13.61
CA GLU A 124 -3.41 -1.64 13.89
C GLU A 124 -2.39 -2.74 13.56
N TRP A 125 -1.56 -2.50 12.55
CA TRP A 125 -0.46 -3.40 12.16
C TRP A 125 0.86 -3.15 12.91
N GLU A 126 0.87 -2.22 13.87
CA GLU A 126 2.04 -1.88 14.66
C GLU A 126 3.26 -1.52 13.78
N LEU A 127 3.02 -0.78 12.69
CA LEU A 127 4.12 -0.28 11.87
C LEU A 127 5.02 0.67 12.69
N PRO A 128 6.33 0.78 12.36
CA PRO A 128 7.27 1.53 13.18
C PRO A 128 6.84 2.97 13.45
N ALA A 129 7.05 3.44 14.68
CA ALA A 129 6.64 4.79 15.10
C ALA A 129 7.21 5.91 14.20
N THR A 130 8.45 5.74 13.71
CA THR A 130 9.07 6.67 12.75
C THR A 130 8.32 6.73 11.42
N TYR A 131 7.78 5.61 10.95
CA TYR A 131 6.98 5.55 9.75
C TYR A 131 5.57 6.10 9.97
N LEU A 132 4.97 5.85 11.13
CA LEU A 132 3.70 6.48 11.51
C LEU A 132 3.81 8.00 11.52
N ALA A 133 4.90 8.56 12.07
CA ALA A 133 5.17 10.00 12.03
C ALA A 133 5.33 10.53 10.59
N GLU A 134 5.99 9.77 9.70
CA GLU A 134 6.05 10.11 8.28
C GLU A 134 4.65 10.16 7.65
N LEU A 135 3.81 9.14 7.88
CA LEU A 135 2.43 9.11 7.40
C LEU A 135 1.64 10.30 7.95
N GLU A 136 1.70 10.56 9.25
CA GLU A 136 0.98 11.67 9.89
C GLU A 136 1.37 13.03 9.31
N SER A 137 2.63 13.22 8.89
CA SER A 137 3.09 14.46 8.26
C SER A 137 2.35 14.83 6.97
N TRP A 138 1.75 13.85 6.27
CA TRP A 138 0.92 14.09 5.08
C TRP A 138 -0.44 14.70 5.39
N THR A 139 -0.92 14.60 6.63
CA THR A 139 -2.22 15.19 7.04
C THR A 139 -2.14 16.71 7.17
N HIS A 140 -0.93 17.24 7.40
CA HIS A 140 -0.70 18.65 7.67
C HIS A 140 -0.09 19.44 6.49
N ARG A 141 0.09 18.80 5.33
CA ARG A 141 0.63 19.42 4.11
C ARG A 141 -0.43 20.17 3.32
#